data_AF-A0A1G8YT29-F1
#
_entry.id   AF-A0A1G8YT29-F1
#
_cell.length_a   1.000
_cell.length_b   1.000
_cell.length_c   1.000
_cell.angle_alpha   90.00
_cell.angle_beta   90.00
_cell.angle_gamma   90.00
#
_symmetry.space_group_name_H-M   'P 1'
#
loop_
_entity.id
_entity.type
_entity.pdbx_description
1 polymer ?
#
loop_
_entity_poly.entity_id
_entity_poly.type
_entity_poly.pdbx_seq_one_letter_code
_entity_poly.pdbx_strand_id
1 'polypeptide(L)'
;MSAEDGDGPLFWHPARQLDGRRHAIRNDRPPWAWGWSEVRTLCGSLLDPAPVSSTEWLLYPTCRACWDSLVRRRVPDFPCAAPEEDQPPEER
;
A
#
# COMPACT_ATOMS: atom_id res chain seq x y z
N MET A 1 15.58 -9.43 -11.87
CA MET A 1 14.15 -9.65 -11.56
C MET A 1 13.64 -8.33 -11.03
N SER A 2 13.08 -7.52 -11.91
CA SER A 2 12.60 -6.18 -11.59
C SER A 2 11.37 -6.33 -10.70
N ALA A 3 11.47 -5.87 -9.46
CA ALA A 3 10.29 -5.58 -8.66
C ALA A 3 9.62 -4.41 -9.37
N GLU A 4 8.69 -4.72 -10.28
CA GLU A 4 7.77 -3.73 -10.84
C GLU A 4 7.21 -2.98 -9.64
N ASP A 5 7.34 -1.65 -9.68
CA ASP A 5 6.87 -0.75 -8.65
C ASP A 5 5.34 -0.84 -8.65
N GLY A 6 4.82 -1.89 -7.99
CA GLY A 6 3.65 -2.60 -8.49
C GLY A 6 2.41 -1.77 -8.36
N ASP A 7 1.92 -1.18 -9.45
CA ASP A 7 0.77 -0.27 -9.47
C ASP A 7 -0.58 -1.00 -9.40
N GLY A 8 -0.61 -2.12 -8.67
CA GLY A 8 -1.82 -2.87 -8.41
C GLY A 8 -2.75 -2.15 -7.42
N PRO A 9 -4.04 -2.50 -7.41
CA PRO A 9 -4.99 -1.99 -6.45
C PRO A 9 -4.54 -2.23 -5.00
N LEU A 10 -5.01 -1.33 -4.14
CA LEU A 10 -4.66 -1.29 -2.73
C LEU A 10 -5.84 -1.76 -1.88
N PHE A 11 -5.58 -2.71 -0.99
CA PHE A 11 -6.58 -3.25 -0.07
C PHE A 11 -6.13 -3.08 1.37
N TRP A 12 -7.04 -2.68 2.26
CA TRP A 12 -6.78 -2.65 3.70
C TRP A 12 -7.47 -3.81 4.39
N HIS A 13 -6.70 -4.63 5.10
CA HIS A 13 -7.23 -5.81 5.78
C HIS A 13 -6.75 -5.90 7.23
N PRO A 14 -7.63 -6.20 8.20
CA PRO A 14 -7.25 -6.47 9.58
C PRO A 14 -6.35 -7.71 9.71
N ALA A 15 -5.32 -7.59 10.56
CA ALA A 15 -4.40 -8.63 10.93
C ALA A 15 -4.68 -9.15 12.34
N ARG A 16 -5.79 -9.88 12.48
CA ARG A 16 -6.34 -10.33 13.77
C ARG A 16 -5.33 -11.11 14.61
N GLN A 17 -4.58 -12.00 13.97
CA GLN A 17 -3.62 -12.91 14.62
C GLN A 17 -2.20 -12.33 14.74
N LEU A 18 -1.91 -11.22 14.06
CA LEU A 18 -0.56 -10.64 14.03
C LEU A 18 -0.41 -9.56 15.09
N ASP A 19 -1.08 -8.42 14.90
CA ASP A 19 -0.92 -7.23 15.74
C ASP A 19 -2.22 -6.45 15.97
N GLY A 20 -3.35 -6.94 15.46
CA GLY A 20 -4.64 -6.28 15.59
C GLY A 20 -4.71 -4.95 14.84
N ARG A 21 -3.91 -4.77 13.77
CA ARG A 21 -3.98 -3.56 12.92
C ARG A 21 -4.48 -3.89 11.54
N ARG A 22 -5.02 -2.89 10.85
CA ARG A 22 -5.29 -2.97 9.41
C ARG A 22 -4.01 -2.70 8.65
N HIS A 23 -3.58 -3.66 7.85
CA HIS A 23 -2.42 -3.53 6.98
C HIS A 23 -2.85 -3.32 5.54
N ALA A 24 -1.99 -2.62 4.80
CA ALA A 24 -2.21 -2.37 3.39
C ALA A 24 -1.54 -3.49 2.57
N ILE A 25 -2.27 -3.99 1.58
CA ILE A 25 -1.86 -5.06 0.68
C ILE A 25 -1.94 -4.48 -0.74
N ARG A 26 -0.84 -4.58 -1.49
CA ARG A 26 -0.83 -4.28 -2.93
C ARG A 26 -0.85 -5.60 -3.68
N ASN A 27 -1.92 -5.84 -4.41
CA ASN A 27 -2.07 -7.06 -5.20
C ASN A 27 -3.05 -6.81 -6.35
N ASP A 28 -3.06 -7.64 -7.40
CA ASP A 28 -3.95 -7.46 -8.56
C ASP A 28 -5.43 -7.70 -8.21
N ARG A 29 -5.70 -8.46 -7.15
CA ARG A 29 -7.04 -8.79 -6.66
C ARG A 29 -7.12 -8.72 -5.13
N PRO A 30 -8.33 -8.69 -4.55
CA PRO A 30 -8.51 -8.72 -3.11
C PRO A 30 -8.19 -10.10 -2.51
N PRO A 31 -7.87 -10.19 -1.21
CA PRO A 31 -7.48 -11.47 -0.56
C PRO A 31 -8.49 -12.62 -0.68
N TRP A 32 -9.78 -12.32 -0.70
CA TRP A 32 -10.83 -13.34 -0.86
C TRP A 32 -10.85 -13.99 -2.24
N ALA A 33 -10.28 -13.35 -3.26
CA ALA A 33 -10.22 -13.90 -4.61
C ALA A 33 -9.25 -15.09 -4.74
N TRP A 34 -8.33 -15.27 -3.80
CA TRP A 34 -7.39 -16.40 -3.73
C TRP A 34 -7.62 -17.28 -2.51
N GLY A 35 -8.87 -17.32 -2.02
CA GLY A 35 -9.23 -18.18 -0.90
C GLY A 35 -8.49 -17.84 0.39
N TRP A 36 -8.17 -16.56 0.63
CA TRP A 36 -7.57 -16.11 1.89
C TRP A 36 -6.16 -16.65 2.15
N SER A 37 -5.39 -16.87 1.10
CA SER A 37 -3.98 -17.26 1.23
C SER A 37 -3.14 -16.16 1.89
N GLU A 38 -2.03 -16.52 2.51
CA GLU A 38 -1.09 -15.57 3.12
C GLU A 38 -0.59 -14.55 2.07
N VAL A 39 -0.52 -13.28 2.46
CA VAL A 39 -0.11 -12.17 1.60
C VAL A 39 0.93 -11.28 2.28
N ARG A 40 1.82 -10.70 1.48
CA ARG A 40 2.78 -9.70 1.95
C ARG A 40 2.15 -8.31 1.94
N THR A 41 2.29 -7.61 3.06
CA THR A 41 1.80 -6.23 3.26
C THR A 41 2.82 -5.20 2.80
N LEU A 42 2.41 -3.94 2.66
CA LEU A 42 3.29 -2.83 2.30
C LEU A 42 4.41 -2.56 3.31
N CYS A 43 4.19 -2.84 4.60
CA CYS A 43 5.25 -2.73 5.60
C CYS A 43 6.15 -3.96 5.67
N GLY A 44 5.97 -4.93 4.77
CA GLY A 44 6.80 -6.13 4.65
C GLY A 44 6.35 -7.30 5.53
N SER A 45 5.38 -7.11 6.43
CA SER A 45 4.80 -8.18 7.25
C SER A 45 4.04 -9.19 6.39
N LEU A 46 4.10 -10.47 6.76
CA LEU A 46 3.24 -11.51 6.23
C LEU A 46 1.93 -11.52 7.01
N LEU A 47 0.83 -11.55 6.28
CA LEU A 47 -0.53 -11.49 6.82
C LEU A 47 -1.26 -12.74 6.36
N ASP A 48 -1.88 -13.45 7.30
CA ASP A 48 -2.86 -14.50 7.05
C ASP A 48 -4.28 -13.90 7.12
N PRO A 49 -4.85 -13.45 5.98
CA PRO A 49 -6.13 -12.76 5.97
C PRO A 49 -7.26 -13.77 6.22
N ALA A 50 -8.36 -13.32 6.81
CA ALA A 50 -9.53 -14.14 7.05
C ALA A 50 -10.80 -13.30 6.92
N PRO A 51 -11.97 -13.90 6.65
CA PRO A 51 -13.23 -13.17 6.64
C PRO A 51 -13.41 -12.33 7.92
N VAL A 52 -13.90 -11.11 7.72
CA VAL A 52 -14.11 -10.10 8.77
C VAL A 52 -15.45 -9.41 8.51
N SER A 53 -16.25 -9.22 9.55
CA SER A 53 -17.46 -8.41 9.46
C SER A 53 -17.16 -6.91 9.37
N SER A 54 -18.08 -6.13 8.81
CA SER A 54 -17.93 -4.67 8.73
C SER A 54 -17.73 -4.01 10.10
N THR A 55 -18.38 -4.53 11.14
CA THR A 55 -18.22 -4.04 12.52
C THR A 55 -16.83 -4.32 13.06
N GLU A 56 -16.35 -5.56 12.92
CA GLU A 56 -15.00 -5.94 13.33
C GLU A 56 -13.96 -5.08 12.61
N TRP A 57 -14.16 -4.80 11.32
CA TRP A 57 -13.23 -3.98 10.54
C TRP A 57 -12.97 -2.62 11.18
N LEU A 58 -14.00 -1.98 11.76
CA LEU A 58 -13.90 -0.67 12.41
C LEU A 58 -13.03 -0.67 13.67
N LEU A 59 -12.92 -1.82 14.36
CA LEU A 59 -12.21 -1.94 15.64
C LEU A 59 -10.69 -1.93 15.51
N TYR A 60 -10.16 -2.31 14.35
CA TYR A 60 -8.71 -2.48 14.17
C TYR A 60 -8.07 -1.18 13.69
N PRO A 61 -7.18 -0.52 14.45
CA PRO A 61 -6.52 0.70 13.99
C PRO A 61 -5.65 0.46 12.76
N THR A 62 -5.36 1.52 12.01
CA THR A 62 -4.50 1.44 10.82
C THR A 62 -3.03 1.22 11.20
N CYS A 63 -2.33 0.34 10.48
CA CYS A 63 -0.89 0.18 10.62
C CYS A 63 -0.16 1.44 10.16
N ARG A 64 0.60 2.06 11.07
CA ARG A 64 1.28 3.33 10.81
C ARG A 64 2.34 3.21 9.72
N ALA A 65 3.13 2.13 9.71
CA ALA A 65 4.14 1.91 8.68
C ALA A 65 3.52 1.76 7.28
N CYS A 66 2.42 1.00 7.16
CA CYS A 66 1.68 0.89 5.90
C CYS A 66 1.14 2.26 5.43
N TRP A 67 0.61 3.06 6.36
CA TRP A 67 0.11 4.40 6.08
C TRP A 67 1.20 5.34 5.60
N ASP A 68 2.32 5.42 6.33
CA ASP A 68 3.44 6.30 6.00
C ASP A 68 4.05 5.94 4.64
N SER A 69 4.19 4.65 4.32
CA SER A 69 4.64 4.19 3.01
C SER A 69 3.72 4.65 1.87
N LEU A 70 2.40 4.70 2.10
CA LEU A 70 1.45 5.17 1.10
C LEU A 70 1.48 6.69 0.92
N VAL A 71 1.62 7.43 2.03
CA VAL A 71 1.73 8.89 1.99
C VAL A 71 2.98 9.30 1.23
N ARG A 72 4.15 8.71 1.50
CA ARG A 72 5.41 9.02 0.79
C ARG A 72 5.38 8.68 -0.70
N ARG A 73 4.60 7.67 -1.10
CA ARG A 73 4.42 7.33 -2.53
C ARG A 73 3.55 8.33 -3.28
N ARG A 74 2.63 9.01 -2.60
CA ARG A 74 1.69 9.98 -3.20
C ARG A 74 2.07 11.44 -2.98
N VAL A 75 2.89 11.70 -1.98
CA VAL A 75 3.45 13.00 -1.64
C VAL A 75 4.94 12.87 -1.86
N PRO A 76 5.55 13.55 -2.86
CA PRO A 76 7.00 13.54 -2.99
C PRO A 76 7.63 13.94 -1.65
N ASP A 77 8.69 13.24 -1.25
CA ASP A 77 9.35 13.46 0.05
C ASP A 77 9.78 14.92 0.27
N PHE A 78 9.84 15.73 -0.80
CA PHE A 78 10.02 17.18 -0.77
C PHE A 78 9.06 17.91 -1.74
N PRO A 79 8.38 18.98 -1.31
CA PRO A 79 7.49 19.78 -2.18
C PRO A 79 8.24 20.77 -3.12
N CYS A 80 9.55 20.65 -3.33
CA CYS A 80 10.35 21.70 -4.00
C CYS A 80 11.12 21.26 -5.25
N ALA A 81 11.03 20.02 -5.71
CA ALA A 81 11.52 19.69 -7.05
C ALA A 81 10.49 20.18 -8.06
N ALA A 82 10.65 21.42 -8.53
CA ALA A 82 9.98 21.85 -9.74
C ALA A 82 10.32 20.84 -10.85
N PRO A 83 9.37 20.47 -11.74
CA PRO A 83 9.75 19.77 -12.95
C PRO A 83 10.80 20.64 -13.65
N GLU A 84 11.94 20.06 -14.04
CA GLU A 84 12.89 20.75 -14.91
C GLU A 84 12.11 21.17 -16.16
N GLU A 85 11.79 22.46 -16.27
CA GLU A 85 11.27 23.03 -17.50
C GLU A 85 12.34 22.81 -18.57
N ASP A 86 11.98 21.99 -19.56
CA ASP A 86 12.69 21.86 -20.83
C ASP A 86 13.07 23.26 -21.32
N GLN A 87 14.36 23.57 -21.32
CA GLN A 87 14.85 24.82 -21.89
C GLN A 87 14.47 24.83 -23.38
N PRO A 88 13.78 25.87 -23.88
CA PRO A 88 13.46 25.94 -25.30
C PRO A 88 14.77 26.00 -26.09
N PRO A 89 14.83 25.37 -27.27
CA PRO A 89 16.06 25.32 -28.05
C PRO A 89 16.48 26.74 -28.46
N GLU A 90 17.74 27.09 -28.21
CA GLU A 90 18.37 28.29 -28.78
C GLU A 90 18.29 28.21 -30.31
N GLU A 91 17.49 29.08 -30.92
CA GLU A 91 17.54 29.36 -32.36
C GLU A 91 18.92 29.92 -32.73
N ARG A 92 19.61 29.25 -33.65
CA ARG A 92 20.73 29.79 -34.42
C ARG A 92 20.47 29.62 -35.90
#